data_AF-A0A0D2VQL3-F1
#
_entry.id   AF-A0A0D2VQL3-F1
#
_cell.length_a   1.000
_cell.length_b   1.000
_cell.length_c   1.000
_cell.angle_alpha   90.00
_cell.angle_beta   90.00
_cell.angle_gamma   90.00
#
_symmetry.space_group_name_H-M   'P 1'
#
loop_
_entity.id
_entity.type
_entity.pdbx_description
1 polymer ?
#
loop_
_entity_poly.entity_id
_entity_poly.type
_entity_poly.pdbx_seq_one_letter_code
_entity_poly.pdbx_strand_id
1 'polypeptide(L)'
;MPSQGQLLHKAFEQANLPLTITATAREFAWGARDSTSFLMDIRNTKGLGKNEFKQKFVAYLGDGTDLQVTNVDPALHQLVLTVQEPVREIVTVRREWMMMERRYIEHTDRQWTTGNLHCHLVGVDEGHLFFCELPNVVSTVHQAHQLLRPKQLVNKPKTAFKRQGEWFLVPVPVSECAKIQEAATPVAPAPFEPWGRAVPNVQTHYRNTALGVHIGRGPGRGHVADEIVVYGGREFARGKLQHPDHVPRHLKDWHEVLRNQEKTSNVLKHTNWMD
;
A
#
# COMPACT_ATOMS: atom_id res chain seq x y z
N MET A 1 -27.71 23.01 2.78
CA MET A 1 -26.29 22.62 2.91
C MET A 1 -26.00 21.51 1.90
N PRO A 2 -24.86 21.52 1.19
CA PRO A 2 -24.49 20.41 0.31
C PRO A 2 -24.33 19.10 1.10
N SER A 3 -24.65 17.97 0.47
CA SER A 3 -24.42 16.65 1.07
C SER A 3 -22.92 16.32 1.12
N GLN A 4 -22.51 15.38 2.00
CA GLN A 4 -21.12 14.90 2.05
C GLN A 4 -20.65 14.38 0.69
N GLY A 5 -21.50 13.66 -0.05
CA GLY A 5 -21.17 13.17 -1.39
C GLY A 5 -20.90 14.30 -2.40
N GLN A 6 -21.66 15.41 -2.33
CA GLN A 6 -21.41 16.59 -3.17
C GLN A 6 -20.09 17.29 -2.81
N LEU A 7 -19.79 17.40 -1.51
CA LEU A 7 -18.52 17.97 -1.03
C LEU A 7 -17.33 17.11 -1.48
N LEU A 8 -17.45 15.78 -1.36
CA LEU A 8 -16.42 14.83 -1.81
C LEU A 8 -16.21 14.92 -3.33
N HIS A 9 -17.27 14.92 -4.12
CA HIS A 9 -17.18 15.07 -5.58
C HIS A 9 -16.44 16.37 -5.96
N LYS A 10 -16.82 17.49 -5.37
CA LYS A 10 -16.19 18.79 -5.62
C LYS A 10 -14.70 18.77 -5.30
N ALA A 11 -14.29 18.12 -4.21
CA ALA A 11 -12.90 18.02 -3.83
C ALA A 11 -12.08 17.14 -4.80
N PHE A 12 -12.63 16.01 -5.25
CA PHE A 12 -11.99 15.18 -6.27
C PHE A 12 -11.88 15.91 -7.61
N GLU A 13 -12.91 16.65 -8.02
CA GLU A 13 -12.85 17.53 -9.20
C GLU A 13 -11.76 18.60 -9.08
N GLN A 14 -11.63 19.23 -7.90
CA GLN A 14 -10.57 20.21 -7.63
C GLN A 14 -9.16 19.59 -7.71
N ALA A 15 -9.01 18.32 -7.30
CA ALA A 15 -7.78 17.56 -7.45
C ALA A 15 -7.58 17.01 -8.89
N ASN A 16 -8.56 17.18 -9.78
CA ASN A 16 -8.62 16.55 -11.09
C ASN A 16 -8.51 15.01 -11.00
N LEU A 17 -9.27 14.43 -10.07
CA LEU A 17 -9.35 13.00 -9.83
C LEU A 17 -10.73 12.44 -10.24
N PRO A 18 -10.78 11.34 -10.99
CA PRO A 18 -12.04 10.71 -11.37
C PRO A 18 -12.65 9.96 -10.19
N LEU A 19 -13.87 10.34 -9.78
CA LEU A 19 -14.63 9.71 -8.70
C LEU A 19 -16.01 9.25 -9.20
N THR A 20 -16.45 8.08 -8.73
CA THR A 20 -17.84 7.62 -8.81
C THR A 20 -18.29 7.21 -7.41
N ILE A 21 -19.37 7.81 -6.92
CA ILE A 21 -20.00 7.40 -5.66
C ILE A 21 -21.16 6.45 -5.97
N THR A 22 -21.19 5.27 -5.33
CA THR A 22 -22.31 4.32 -5.44
C THR A 22 -23.37 4.63 -4.40
N ALA A 23 -24.63 4.33 -4.71
CA ALA A 23 -25.73 4.58 -3.80
C ALA A 23 -25.78 3.56 -2.66
N THR A 24 -25.29 2.34 -2.91
CA THR A 24 -25.32 1.23 -1.93
C THR A 24 -24.00 0.49 -1.84
N ALA A 25 -23.76 -0.17 -0.70
CA ALA A 25 -22.64 -1.09 -0.52
C ALA A 25 -22.66 -2.23 -1.55
N ARG A 26 -23.85 -2.71 -1.93
CA ARG A 26 -24.01 -3.78 -2.91
C ARG A 26 -23.63 -3.37 -4.33
N GLU A 27 -23.92 -2.12 -4.71
CA GLU A 27 -23.44 -1.53 -5.97
C GLU A 27 -21.92 -1.38 -5.97
N PHE A 28 -21.34 -1.06 -4.81
CA PHE A 28 -19.89 -1.06 -4.66
C PHE A 28 -19.33 -2.47 -4.85
N ALA A 29 -19.75 -3.45 -4.05
CA ALA A 29 -19.32 -4.84 -4.18
C ALA A 29 -20.47 -5.80 -3.88
N TRP A 30 -20.68 -6.80 -4.74
CA TRP A 30 -21.81 -7.72 -4.64
C TRP A 30 -21.92 -8.44 -3.28
N GLY A 31 -20.78 -8.69 -2.62
CA GLY A 31 -20.71 -9.32 -1.30
C GLY A 31 -20.78 -8.35 -0.11
N ALA A 32 -20.72 -7.04 -0.34
CA ALA A 32 -20.79 -6.06 0.75
C ALA A 32 -22.24 -5.92 1.22
N ARG A 33 -22.47 -6.31 2.47
CA ARG A 33 -23.80 -6.26 3.13
C ARG A 33 -23.88 -5.21 4.23
N ASP A 34 -22.74 -4.71 4.67
CA ASP A 34 -22.67 -3.64 5.67
C ASP A 34 -22.89 -2.29 4.98
N SER A 35 -23.95 -1.59 5.38
CA SER A 35 -24.25 -0.25 4.88
C SER A 35 -23.50 0.84 5.63
N THR A 36 -22.82 0.54 6.73
CA THR A 36 -22.19 1.55 7.59
C THR A 36 -20.68 1.70 7.34
N SER A 37 -20.08 0.80 6.56
CA SER A 37 -18.67 0.89 6.19
C SER A 37 -18.43 1.91 5.09
N PHE A 38 -17.41 2.75 5.26
CA PHE A 38 -16.82 3.46 4.14
C PHE A 38 -16.01 2.50 3.29
N LEU A 39 -16.27 2.48 1.98
CA LEU A 39 -15.55 1.64 1.03
C LEU A 39 -14.99 2.53 -0.07
N MET A 40 -13.72 2.32 -0.43
CA MET A 40 -13.08 2.98 -1.57
C MET A 40 -12.17 1.99 -2.29
N ASP A 41 -12.18 2.07 -3.61
CA ASP A 41 -11.45 1.17 -4.49
C ASP A 41 -11.09 1.90 -5.79
N ILE A 42 -10.04 1.44 -6.47
CA ILE A 42 -9.55 1.98 -7.75
C ILE A 42 -9.89 0.97 -8.85
N ARG A 43 -10.82 1.34 -9.73
CA ARG A 43 -11.32 0.45 -10.77
C ARG A 43 -10.89 0.88 -12.15
N ASN A 44 -10.53 -0.10 -12.97
CA ASN A 44 -10.32 0.13 -14.40
C ASN A 44 -11.63 0.54 -15.07
N THR A 45 -11.56 1.57 -15.91
CA THR A 45 -12.67 1.98 -16.78
C THR A 45 -12.68 1.08 -18.02
N LYS A 46 -13.82 0.43 -18.30
CA LYS A 46 -13.96 -0.35 -19.54
C LYS A 46 -14.14 0.61 -20.71
N GLY A 47 -13.04 0.93 -21.38
CA GLY A 47 -13.00 1.63 -22.67
C GLY A 47 -13.50 3.07 -22.61
N LEU A 48 -12.62 4.04 -22.82
CA LEU A 48 -12.93 5.37 -23.35
C LEU A 48 -11.63 5.94 -23.96
N GLY A 49 -11.79 6.97 -24.82
CA GLY A 49 -10.77 7.46 -25.77
C GLY A 49 -9.42 7.87 -25.15
N LYS A 50 -8.46 8.23 -26.02
CA LYS A 50 -7.04 8.47 -25.68
C LYS A 50 -6.72 9.42 -24.51
N ASN A 51 -7.72 10.13 -23.94
CA ASN A 51 -7.54 11.19 -22.95
C ASN A 51 -8.27 10.97 -21.62
N GLU A 52 -8.89 9.82 -21.36
CA GLU A 52 -9.49 9.52 -20.06
C GLU A 52 -8.56 8.68 -19.17
N PHE A 53 -8.63 8.88 -17.86
CA PHE A 53 -7.97 7.98 -16.91
C PHE A 53 -8.46 6.55 -17.16
N LYS A 54 -7.51 5.62 -17.32
CA LYS A 54 -7.80 4.18 -17.42
C LYS A 54 -8.37 3.61 -16.12
N GLN A 55 -8.32 4.38 -15.04
CA GLN A 55 -8.76 4.02 -13.70
C GLN A 55 -9.61 5.14 -13.11
N LYS A 56 -10.47 4.80 -12.16
CA LYS A 56 -11.22 5.78 -11.36
C LYS A 56 -11.39 5.32 -9.93
N PHE A 57 -11.52 6.28 -9.02
CA PHE A 57 -11.99 5.99 -7.68
C PHE A 57 -13.48 5.64 -7.72
N VAL A 58 -13.83 4.56 -7.04
CA VAL A 58 -15.21 4.20 -6.74
C VAL A 58 -15.35 4.21 -5.23
N ALA A 59 -16.39 4.85 -4.71
CA ALA A 59 -16.59 4.98 -3.27
C ALA A 59 -18.03 4.69 -2.87
N TYR A 60 -18.21 4.09 -1.69
CA TYR A 60 -19.46 4.05 -0.96
C TYR A 60 -19.23 4.72 0.39
N LEU A 61 -20.09 5.68 0.75
CA LEU A 61 -19.79 6.57 1.88
C LEU A 61 -20.02 5.92 3.25
N GLY A 62 -20.92 4.94 3.32
CA GLY A 62 -21.36 4.34 4.56
C GLY A 62 -22.35 5.23 5.34
N ASP A 63 -23.41 4.61 5.87
CA ASP A 63 -24.41 5.25 6.70
C ASP A 63 -23.80 5.66 8.05
N GLY A 64 -23.92 6.94 8.40
CA GLY A 64 -23.40 7.46 9.67
C GLY A 64 -21.89 7.72 9.70
N THR A 65 -21.18 7.51 8.59
CA THR A 65 -19.77 7.89 8.45
C THR A 65 -19.63 9.41 8.31
N ASP A 66 -18.70 10.01 9.05
CA ASP A 66 -18.28 11.39 8.80
C ASP A 66 -17.04 11.45 7.89
N LEU A 67 -17.20 12.08 6.72
CA LEU A 67 -16.18 12.23 5.70
C LEU A 67 -15.83 13.70 5.52
N GLN A 68 -14.54 14.02 5.66
CA GLN A 68 -14.05 15.38 5.47
C GLN A 68 -12.79 15.39 4.60
N VAL A 69 -12.80 16.24 3.57
CA VAL A 69 -11.57 16.55 2.82
C VAL A 69 -10.91 17.74 3.48
N THR A 70 -9.76 17.52 4.11
CA THR A 70 -9.06 18.55 4.90
C THR A 70 -8.18 19.44 4.04
N ASN A 71 -7.66 18.91 2.93
CA ASN A 71 -6.84 19.67 1.99
C ASN A 71 -6.86 19.05 0.59
N VAL A 72 -6.78 19.90 -0.43
CA VAL A 72 -6.64 19.53 -1.83
C VAL A 72 -5.40 20.25 -2.38
N ASP A 73 -4.54 19.51 -3.05
CA ASP A 73 -3.39 20.02 -3.81
C ASP A 73 -3.59 19.70 -5.30
N PRO A 74 -4.13 20.64 -6.09
CA PRO A 74 -4.35 20.44 -7.52
C PRO A 74 -3.07 20.24 -8.32
N ALA A 75 -1.93 20.78 -7.86
CA ALA A 75 -0.66 20.67 -8.57
C ALA A 75 -0.08 19.25 -8.46
N LEU A 76 -0.37 18.56 -7.36
CA LEU A 76 0.01 17.17 -7.15
C LEU A 76 -1.10 16.18 -7.53
N HIS A 77 -2.29 16.67 -7.91
CA HIS A 77 -3.49 15.84 -8.10
C HIS A 77 -3.79 14.96 -6.87
N GLN A 78 -3.75 15.57 -5.69
CA GLN A 78 -3.84 14.84 -4.41
C GLN A 78 -4.75 15.57 -3.43
N LEU A 79 -5.32 14.82 -2.50
CA LEU A 79 -6.10 15.34 -1.39
C LEU A 79 -5.90 14.50 -0.14
N VAL A 80 -6.20 15.10 1.02
CA VAL A 80 -6.25 14.42 2.31
C VAL A 80 -7.71 14.23 2.71
N LEU A 81 -8.08 12.97 2.94
CA LEU A 81 -9.43 12.56 3.33
C LEU A 81 -9.39 11.98 4.74
N THR A 82 -10.22 12.49 5.64
CA THR A 82 -10.46 11.88 6.94
C THR A 82 -11.81 11.16 6.95
N VAL A 83 -11.82 9.96 7.52
CA VAL A 83 -12.97 9.07 7.59
C VAL A 83 -13.20 8.69 9.04
N GLN A 84 -14.34 9.07 9.58
CA GLN A 84 -14.77 8.72 10.92
C GLN A 84 -15.95 7.76 10.81
N GLU A 85 -15.68 6.48 10.97
CA GLU A 85 -16.72 5.46 10.95
C GLU A 85 -17.43 5.36 12.31
N PRO A 86 -18.72 4.98 12.35
CA PRO A 86 -19.40 4.71 13.60
C PRO A 86 -18.84 3.46 14.30
N VAL A 87 -18.97 3.42 15.62
CA VAL A 87 -18.79 2.19 16.40
C VAL A 87 -19.83 1.18 15.95
N ARG A 88 -19.40 0.00 15.49
CA ARG A 88 -20.28 -1.06 15.01
C ARG A 88 -19.73 -2.44 15.32
N GLU A 89 -20.62 -3.41 15.41
CA GLU A 89 -20.24 -4.82 15.45
C GLU A 89 -20.02 -5.31 14.01
N ILE A 90 -18.79 -5.70 13.69
CA ILE A 90 -18.47 -6.42 12.47
C ILE A 90 -18.61 -7.91 12.74
N VAL A 91 -19.48 -8.55 11.98
CA VAL A 91 -19.65 -10.01 11.97
C VAL A 91 -18.99 -10.55 10.71
N THR A 92 -17.89 -11.29 10.88
CA THR A 92 -17.21 -11.99 9.80
C THR A 92 -17.64 -13.44 9.81
N VAL A 93 -18.16 -13.94 8.69
CA VAL A 93 -18.39 -15.37 8.49
C VAL A 93 -17.33 -15.90 7.53
N ARG A 94 -16.52 -16.85 8.00
CA ARG A 94 -15.51 -17.54 7.18
C ARG A 94 -15.82 -19.02 7.10
N ARG A 95 -15.55 -19.63 5.94
CA ARG A 95 -15.64 -21.07 5.72
C ARG A 95 -14.25 -21.66 5.67
N GLU A 96 -13.96 -22.57 6.58
CA GLU A 96 -12.68 -23.29 6.63
C GLU A 96 -12.92 -24.74 6.22
N TRP A 97 -12.18 -25.23 5.22
CA TRP A 97 -12.23 -26.63 4.84
C TRP A 97 -11.43 -27.45 5.83
N MET A 98 -12.11 -28.23 6.66
CA MET A 98 -11.46 -29.10 7.63
C MET A 98 -11.09 -30.42 6.96
N MET A 99 -9.80 -30.59 6.64
CA MET A 99 -9.30 -31.78 5.94
C MET A 99 -9.69 -33.09 6.64
N MET A 100 -9.61 -33.15 7.97
CA MET A 100 -9.96 -34.34 8.74
C MET A 100 -11.46 -34.66 8.71
N GLU A 101 -12.31 -33.62 8.67
CA GLU A 101 -13.76 -33.78 8.71
C GLU A 101 -14.40 -33.77 7.31
N ARG A 102 -13.62 -33.52 6.26
CA ARG A 102 -14.04 -33.42 4.85
C ARG A 102 -15.30 -32.55 4.65
N ARG A 103 -15.39 -31.46 5.42
CA ARG A 103 -16.50 -30.50 5.33
C ARG A 103 -15.99 -29.08 5.57
N TYR A 104 -16.78 -28.12 5.12
CA TYR A 104 -16.60 -26.73 5.52
C TYR A 104 -17.18 -26.52 6.92
N ILE A 105 -16.40 -25.91 7.79
CA ILE A 105 -16.89 -25.35 9.06
C ILE A 105 -17.02 -23.84 8.87
N GLU A 106 -18.18 -23.29 9.22
CA GLU A 106 -18.38 -21.85 9.29
C GLU A 106 -17.92 -21.34 10.66
N HIS A 107 -16.95 -20.44 10.67
CA HIS A 107 -16.58 -19.66 11.85
C HIS A 107 -17.23 -18.28 11.73
N THR A 108 -17.93 -17.88 12.79
CA THR A 108 -18.48 -16.53 12.92
C THR A 108 -17.67 -15.79 13.96
N ASP A 109 -16.86 -14.84 13.50
CA ASP A 109 -16.07 -13.96 14.35
C ASP A 109 -16.82 -12.62 14.50
N ARG A 110 -17.00 -12.17 15.73
CA ARG A 110 -17.65 -10.89 16.04
C ARG A 110 -16.64 -9.95 16.68
N GLN A 111 -16.56 -8.74 16.16
CA GLN A 111 -15.64 -7.73 16.67
C GLN A 111 -16.30 -6.36 16.62
N TRP A 112 -16.24 -5.62 17.73
CA TRP A 112 -16.63 -4.21 17.75
C TRP A 112 -15.50 -3.35 17.17
N THR A 113 -15.85 -2.44 16.27
CA THR A 113 -14.96 -1.35 15.86
C THR A 113 -14.90 -0.31 16.96
N THR A 114 -13.78 0.38 17.09
CA THR A 114 -13.62 1.45 18.08
C THR A 114 -14.11 2.81 17.57
N GLY A 115 -14.61 2.89 16.33
CA GLY A 115 -14.95 4.15 15.67
C GLY A 115 -13.73 5.07 15.58
N ASN A 116 -12.62 4.56 15.05
CA ASN A 116 -11.40 5.37 14.95
C ASN A 116 -11.51 6.36 13.78
N LEU A 117 -10.87 7.51 13.95
CA LEU A 117 -10.62 8.45 12.87
C LEU A 117 -9.48 7.93 12.00
N HIS A 118 -9.78 7.65 10.74
CA HIS A 118 -8.80 7.30 9.72
C HIS A 118 -8.45 8.53 8.89
N CYS A 119 -7.21 8.60 8.41
CA CYS A 119 -6.74 9.67 7.56
C CYS A 119 -6.01 9.06 6.37
N HIS A 120 -6.35 9.51 5.17
CA HIS A 120 -5.89 8.94 3.92
C HIS A 120 -5.30 10.02 3.03
N LEU A 121 -4.23 9.66 2.32
CA LEU A 121 -3.77 10.42 1.15
C LEU A 121 -4.31 9.72 -0.09
N VAL A 122 -4.97 10.51 -0.95
CA VAL A 122 -5.64 10.02 -2.15
C VAL A 122 -5.16 10.84 -3.34
N GLY A 123 -4.83 10.21 -4.46
CA GLY A 123 -4.51 10.96 -5.66
C GLY A 123 -3.77 10.19 -6.73
N VAL A 124 -2.98 10.92 -7.52
CA VAL A 124 -2.10 10.35 -8.56
C VAL A 124 -0.66 10.33 -8.07
N ASP A 125 0.02 9.22 -8.35
CA ASP A 125 1.46 9.08 -8.20
C ASP A 125 2.06 8.34 -9.39
N GLU A 126 3.13 8.90 -9.97
CA GLU A 126 3.80 8.39 -11.18
C GLU A 126 2.85 8.02 -12.34
N GLY A 127 1.68 8.67 -12.41
CA GLY A 127 0.65 8.44 -13.45
C GLY A 127 -0.46 7.45 -13.06
N HIS A 128 -0.43 6.90 -11.85
CA HIS A 128 -1.37 5.88 -11.36
C HIS A 128 -2.15 6.40 -10.15
N LEU A 129 -3.42 6.01 -10.05
CA LEU A 129 -4.21 6.36 -8.87
C LEU A 129 -3.72 5.56 -7.66
N PHE A 130 -3.75 6.18 -6.49
CA PHE A 130 -3.46 5.52 -5.22
C PHE A 130 -4.40 6.00 -4.12
N PHE A 131 -4.58 5.14 -3.12
CA PHE A 131 -5.32 5.40 -1.89
C PHE A 131 -4.54 4.74 -0.74
N CYS A 132 -3.98 5.53 0.17
CA CYS A 132 -3.20 4.99 1.28
C CYS A 132 -3.63 5.56 2.63
N GLU A 133 -3.68 4.70 3.65
CA GLU A 133 -3.95 5.12 5.02
C GLU A 133 -2.67 5.63 5.70
N LEU A 134 -2.78 6.78 6.35
CA LEU A 134 -1.70 7.46 7.05
C LEU A 134 -1.59 6.98 8.50
N PRO A 135 -0.37 6.91 9.08
CA PRO A 135 -0.16 6.59 10.49
C PRO A 135 -0.96 7.43 11.47
N ASN A 136 -1.06 8.73 11.17
CA ASN A 136 -1.63 9.76 12.01
C ASN A 136 -2.46 10.71 11.15
N VAL A 137 -3.38 11.43 11.79
CA VAL A 137 -4.18 12.46 11.14
C VAL A 137 -3.28 13.66 10.79
N VAL A 138 -3.43 14.15 9.57
CA VAL A 138 -2.75 15.36 9.06
C VAL A 138 -3.75 16.26 8.36
N SER A 139 -3.41 17.54 8.20
CA SER A 139 -4.28 18.53 7.58
C SER A 139 -3.85 18.94 6.18
N THR A 140 -2.69 18.48 5.69
CA THR A 140 -2.17 18.88 4.37
C THR A 140 -1.51 17.73 3.63
N VAL A 141 -1.54 17.77 2.29
CA VAL A 141 -0.81 16.83 1.43
C VAL A 141 0.68 16.85 1.76
N HIS A 142 1.26 18.03 2.02
CA HIS A 142 2.67 18.15 2.41
C HIS A 142 3.02 17.34 3.67
N GLN A 143 2.20 17.47 4.72
CA GLN A 143 2.38 16.71 5.96
C GLN A 143 2.19 15.20 5.71
N ALA A 144 1.25 14.80 4.86
CA ALA A 144 1.08 13.39 4.48
C ALA A 144 2.36 12.82 3.85
N HIS A 145 2.98 13.55 2.91
CA HIS A 145 4.27 13.15 2.31
C HIS A 145 5.42 13.07 3.33
N GLN A 146 5.45 13.97 4.32
CA GLN A 146 6.44 13.91 5.38
C GLN A 146 6.22 12.69 6.29
N LEU A 147 4.96 12.41 6.61
CA LEU A 147 4.57 11.31 7.50
C LEU A 147 4.82 9.93 6.88
N LEU A 148 4.54 9.77 5.57
CA LEU A 148 4.78 8.54 4.83
C LEU A 148 6.28 8.24 4.62
N ARG A 149 7.15 9.24 4.76
CA ARG A 149 8.58 9.05 4.52
C ARG A 149 9.17 8.11 5.60
N PRO A 150 10.05 7.15 5.25
CA PRO A 150 10.77 6.34 6.23
C PRO A 150 11.49 7.21 7.26
N LYS A 151 11.51 6.78 8.53
CA LYS A 151 12.10 7.53 9.64
C LYS A 151 13.57 7.92 9.38
N GLN A 152 14.31 7.06 8.69
CA GLN A 152 15.69 7.25 8.28
C GLN A 152 15.89 8.43 7.30
N LEU A 153 14.83 8.87 6.62
CA LEU A 153 14.88 9.85 5.54
C LEU A 153 14.23 11.20 5.88
N VAL A 154 13.66 11.38 7.08
CA VAL A 154 12.92 12.60 7.48
C VAL A 154 13.73 13.87 7.21
N ASN A 155 15.01 13.87 7.58
CA ASN A 155 15.92 15.02 7.41
C ASN A 155 16.78 14.97 6.14
N LYS A 156 16.51 14.02 5.24
CA LYS A 156 17.25 13.88 3.98
C LYS A 156 16.57 14.66 2.86
N PRO A 157 17.33 15.35 1.98
CA PRO A 157 16.75 16.01 0.83
C PRO A 157 16.18 14.97 -0.15
N LYS A 158 15.18 15.35 -0.96
CA LYS A 158 14.56 14.46 -1.97
C LYS A 158 15.58 13.94 -3.01
N THR A 159 16.71 14.62 -3.19
CA THR A 159 17.80 14.19 -4.09
C THR A 159 18.64 13.05 -3.51
N ALA A 160 18.53 12.76 -2.21
CA ALA A 160 19.31 11.72 -1.54
C ALA A 160 18.74 10.30 -1.74
N PHE A 161 17.57 10.17 -2.36
CA PHE A 161 16.92 8.89 -2.60
C PHE A 161 16.06 8.96 -3.86
N LYS A 162 15.74 7.81 -4.44
CA LYS A 162 14.68 7.67 -5.45
C LYS A 162 13.44 7.10 -4.77
N ARG A 163 12.25 7.42 -5.28
CA ARG A 163 10.99 6.80 -4.83
C ARG A 163 10.29 6.15 -6.02
N GLN A 164 9.61 5.05 -5.78
CA GLN A 164 8.73 4.37 -6.73
C GLN A 164 7.64 3.63 -5.93
N GLY A 165 6.38 4.05 -6.04
CA GLY A 165 5.29 3.54 -5.20
C GLY A 165 5.58 3.70 -3.69
N GLU A 166 5.37 2.63 -2.92
CA GLU A 166 5.70 2.58 -1.49
C GLU A 166 7.21 2.48 -1.17
N TRP A 167 8.09 2.37 -2.19
CA TRP A 167 9.51 2.09 -1.99
C TRP A 167 10.40 3.32 -2.14
N PHE A 168 11.33 3.47 -1.22
CA PHE A 168 12.42 4.45 -1.20
C PHE A 168 13.74 3.72 -1.40
N LEU A 169 14.53 4.19 -2.38
CA LEU A 169 15.78 3.58 -2.83
C LEU A 169 16.91 4.55 -2.50
N VAL A 170 17.69 4.23 -1.47
CA VAL A 170 18.75 5.08 -0.94
C VAL A 170 20.10 4.59 -1.46
N PRO A 171 20.85 5.36 -2.25
CA PRO A 171 22.17 4.93 -2.73
C PRO A 171 23.08 4.55 -1.56
N VAL A 172 23.69 3.37 -1.64
CA VAL A 172 24.66 2.93 -0.63
C VAL A 172 25.98 3.66 -0.85
N PRO A 173 26.64 4.15 0.21
CA PRO A 173 27.99 4.73 0.09
C PRO A 173 28.99 3.73 -0.50
N VAL A 174 29.91 4.21 -1.35
CA VAL A 174 30.93 3.37 -2.01
C VAL A 174 31.72 2.50 -1.02
N SER A 175 32.00 3.01 0.17
CA SER A 175 32.70 2.30 1.24
C SER A 175 31.95 1.05 1.76
N GLU A 176 30.63 1.01 1.61
CA GLU A 176 29.78 -0.10 2.03
C GLU A 176 29.40 -1.03 0.86
N CYS A 177 29.41 -0.51 -0.38
CA CYS A 177 29.12 -1.29 -1.59
C CYS A 177 29.97 -2.56 -1.72
N ALA A 178 31.24 -2.54 -1.32
CA ALA A 178 32.11 -3.72 -1.39
C ALA A 178 31.60 -4.87 -0.50
N LYS A 179 31.13 -4.55 0.72
CA LYS A 179 30.57 -5.53 1.66
C LYS A 179 29.27 -6.11 1.16
N ILE A 180 28.42 -5.27 0.55
CA ILE A 180 27.16 -5.72 -0.05
C ILE A 180 27.45 -6.56 -1.31
N GLN A 181 28.45 -6.20 -2.09
CA GLN A 181 28.85 -6.96 -3.28
C GLN A 181 29.42 -8.33 -2.91
N GLU A 182 30.22 -8.41 -1.85
CA GLU A 182 30.64 -9.67 -1.24
C GLU A 182 29.42 -10.46 -0.77
N ALA A 183 28.46 -9.80 -0.10
CA ALA A 183 27.19 -10.39 0.30
C ALA A 183 26.27 -10.79 -0.89
N ALA A 184 26.48 -10.23 -2.07
CA ALA A 184 25.79 -10.63 -3.29
C ALA A 184 26.44 -11.82 -3.98
N THR A 185 27.69 -12.15 -3.61
CA THR A 185 28.42 -13.25 -4.24
C THR A 185 27.86 -14.56 -3.69
N PRO A 186 27.36 -15.48 -4.55
CA PRO A 186 26.87 -16.76 -4.08
C PRO A 186 28.00 -17.51 -3.36
N VAL A 187 27.87 -17.68 -2.05
CA VAL A 187 28.71 -18.64 -1.32
C VAL A 187 28.14 -20.01 -1.64
N ALA A 188 29.00 -21.02 -1.87
CA ALA A 188 28.55 -22.41 -2.01
C ALA A 188 27.54 -22.73 -0.90
N PRO A 189 26.44 -23.46 -1.19
CA PRO A 189 25.36 -23.64 -0.22
C PRO A 189 25.96 -24.17 1.09
N ALA A 190 25.76 -23.42 2.18
CA ALA A 190 26.05 -23.94 3.50
C ALA A 190 25.28 -25.28 3.64
N PRO A 191 25.90 -26.33 4.22
CA PRO A 191 25.24 -27.61 4.39
C PRO A 191 23.90 -27.38 5.12
N PHE A 192 22.84 -27.89 4.50
CA PHE A 192 21.46 -27.73 4.92
C PHE A 192 21.29 -28.18 6.38
N GLU A 193 20.94 -27.28 7.31
CA GLU A 193 20.51 -27.73 8.64
C GLU A 193 19.09 -28.33 8.54
N PRO A 194 18.82 -29.52 9.08
CA PRO A 194 17.60 -30.29 8.77
C PRO A 194 16.28 -29.71 9.30
N TRP A 195 16.28 -28.53 9.93
CA TRP A 195 15.14 -28.04 10.71
C TRP A 195 14.81 -26.56 10.49
N GLY A 196 14.87 -26.08 9.23
CA GLY A 196 14.03 -24.97 8.74
C GLY A 196 14.05 -23.64 9.49
N ARG A 197 15.00 -23.40 10.40
CA ARG A 197 15.16 -22.11 11.08
C ARG A 197 16.04 -21.20 10.24
N ALA A 198 15.49 -20.05 9.87
CA ALA A 198 16.28 -18.96 9.33
C ALA A 198 17.34 -18.55 10.37
N VAL A 199 18.61 -18.66 10.00
CA VAL A 199 19.70 -18.18 10.83
C VAL A 199 19.68 -16.64 10.82
N PRO A 200 19.76 -15.95 11.96
CA PRO A 200 20.01 -14.51 11.97
C PRO A 200 21.36 -14.26 11.27
N ASN A 201 21.39 -13.36 10.28
CA ASN A 201 22.53 -13.06 9.39
C ASN A 201 22.68 -13.94 8.13
N VAL A 202 21.64 -14.65 7.69
CA VAL A 202 21.68 -15.29 6.36
C VAL A 202 21.76 -14.22 5.28
N GLN A 203 22.91 -14.19 4.63
CA GLN A 203 23.13 -13.57 3.34
C GLN A 203 22.29 -14.31 2.31
N THR A 204 21.18 -13.69 1.88
CA THR A 204 20.38 -14.26 0.80
C THR A 204 20.42 -13.33 -0.40
N HIS A 205 20.88 -13.88 -1.53
CA HIS A 205 20.85 -13.22 -2.82
C HIS A 205 19.70 -13.82 -3.65
N TYR A 206 18.80 -12.94 -4.08
CA TYR A 206 17.69 -13.26 -4.96
C TYR A 206 17.88 -12.57 -6.31
N ARG A 207 17.46 -13.24 -7.38
CA ARG A 207 17.40 -12.66 -8.72
C ARG A 207 15.97 -12.54 -9.20
N ASN A 208 15.65 -11.50 -9.96
CA ASN A 208 14.33 -11.25 -10.54
C ASN A 208 13.20 -11.45 -9.51
N THR A 209 13.39 -10.88 -8.33
CA THR A 209 12.52 -11.12 -7.18
C THR A 209 11.85 -9.82 -6.76
N ALA A 210 10.63 -9.94 -6.24
CA ALA A 210 9.92 -8.78 -5.72
C ALA A 210 10.55 -8.26 -4.41
N LEU A 211 10.65 -6.94 -4.27
CA LEU A 211 11.04 -6.22 -3.06
C LEU A 211 10.18 -6.65 -1.85
N GLY A 212 10.68 -6.35 -0.67
CA GLY A 212 10.02 -6.69 0.60
C GLY A 212 10.17 -8.16 0.98
N VAL A 213 11.22 -8.83 0.50
CA VAL A 213 11.52 -10.22 0.89
C VAL A 213 11.77 -10.30 2.39
N HIS A 214 12.46 -9.30 2.95
CA HIS A 214 12.73 -9.23 4.38
C HIS A 214 11.82 -8.23 5.12
N ILE A 215 11.38 -7.18 4.41
CA ILE A 215 10.60 -6.07 5.00
C ILE A 215 9.10 -6.40 5.08
N GLY A 216 8.66 -7.46 4.40
CA GLY A 216 7.26 -7.85 4.27
C GLY A 216 6.62 -7.21 3.02
N ARG A 217 5.91 -8.03 2.27
CA ARG A 217 5.17 -7.60 1.07
C ARG A 217 3.77 -7.14 1.46
N GLY A 218 3.32 -6.05 0.84
CA GLY A 218 1.88 -5.75 0.79
C GLY A 218 1.13 -6.78 -0.07
N PRO A 219 -0.22 -6.76 -0.05
CA PRO A 219 -1.00 -7.38 -1.12
C PRO A 219 -0.64 -6.74 -2.47
N GLY A 220 -0.77 -7.50 -3.56
CA GLY A 220 -0.54 -6.98 -4.91
C GLY A 220 0.72 -7.50 -5.62
N ARG A 221 0.98 -6.96 -6.82
CA ARG A 221 2.15 -7.31 -7.63
C ARG A 221 3.36 -6.58 -7.07
N GLY A 222 4.36 -7.32 -6.60
CA GLY A 222 5.56 -6.69 -6.05
C GLY A 222 6.40 -5.98 -7.12
N HIS A 223 7.10 -4.92 -6.70
CA HIS A 223 8.18 -4.31 -7.48
C HIS A 223 9.33 -5.32 -7.64
N VAL A 224 9.65 -5.73 -8.86
CA VAL A 224 10.67 -6.75 -9.13
C VAL A 224 12.01 -6.10 -9.46
N ALA A 225 13.06 -6.48 -8.73
CA ALA A 225 14.43 -6.07 -9.01
C ALA A 225 15.24 -7.23 -9.63
N ASP A 226 16.18 -6.91 -10.51
CA ASP A 226 17.11 -7.89 -11.09
C ASP A 226 17.92 -8.61 -10.00
N GLU A 227 18.41 -7.87 -8.99
CA GLU A 227 19.18 -8.40 -7.87
C GLU A 227 18.69 -7.81 -6.55
N ILE A 228 18.48 -8.67 -5.55
CA ILE A 228 18.19 -8.31 -4.16
C ILE A 228 19.14 -9.04 -3.22
N VAL A 229 19.70 -8.33 -2.25
CA VAL A 229 20.51 -8.90 -1.17
C VAL A 229 19.92 -8.48 0.17
N VAL A 230 19.81 -9.44 1.09
CA VAL A 230 19.51 -9.16 2.50
C VAL A 230 20.80 -9.31 3.30
N TYR A 231 21.24 -8.22 3.94
CA TYR A 231 22.48 -8.18 4.71
C TYR A 231 22.29 -7.36 5.98
N GLY A 232 22.62 -7.94 7.13
CA GLY A 232 22.48 -7.26 8.44
C GLY A 232 21.04 -6.82 8.76
N GLY A 233 20.03 -7.56 8.29
CA GLY A 233 18.61 -7.22 8.45
C GLY A 233 18.11 -6.08 7.55
N ARG A 234 18.93 -5.62 6.60
CA ARG A 234 18.58 -4.60 5.60
C ARG A 234 18.45 -5.25 4.22
N GLU A 235 17.54 -4.73 3.41
CA GLU A 235 17.33 -5.18 2.04
C GLU A 235 17.96 -4.18 1.07
N PHE A 236 18.69 -4.69 0.08
CA PHE A 236 19.37 -3.90 -0.93
C PHE A 236 19.00 -4.40 -2.32
N ALA A 237 18.84 -3.48 -3.27
CA ALA A 237 18.51 -3.80 -4.66
C ALA A 237 19.47 -3.16 -5.65
N ARG A 238 19.68 -3.82 -6.79
CA ARG A 238 20.45 -3.33 -7.94
C ARG A 238 19.79 -3.77 -9.25
N GLY A 239 20.16 -3.10 -10.35
CA GLY A 239 19.75 -3.44 -11.69
C GLY A 239 18.42 -2.78 -12.04
N LYS A 240 17.67 -3.42 -12.94
CA LYS A 240 16.36 -2.96 -13.36
C LYS A 240 15.32 -3.25 -12.26
N LEU A 241 14.60 -2.21 -11.86
CA LEU A 241 13.45 -2.26 -10.97
C LEU A 241 12.18 -2.03 -11.80
N GLN A 242 11.25 -2.96 -11.74
CA GLN A 242 10.06 -2.99 -12.58
C GLN A 242 8.79 -3.18 -11.75
N HIS A 243 7.75 -2.45 -12.12
CA HIS A 243 6.39 -2.68 -11.67
C HIS A 243 5.45 -2.37 -12.84
N PRO A 244 4.33 -3.10 -13.03
CA PRO A 244 3.40 -2.85 -14.14
C PRO A 244 2.86 -1.41 -14.16
N ASP A 245 2.72 -0.82 -12.97
CA ASP A 245 2.14 0.50 -12.77
C ASP A 245 3.20 1.61 -12.63
N HIS A 246 4.47 1.35 -12.96
CA HIS A 246 5.49 2.39 -12.83
C HIS A 246 6.52 2.29 -13.96
N VAL A 247 7.09 3.44 -14.32
CA VAL A 247 8.19 3.48 -15.29
C VAL A 247 9.39 2.71 -14.72
N PRO A 248 9.95 1.72 -15.44
CA PRO A 248 11.11 0.98 -14.96
C PRO A 248 12.28 1.90 -14.60
N ARG A 249 12.93 1.61 -13.46
CA ARG A 249 14.11 2.35 -13.01
C ARG A 249 15.34 1.46 -13.12
N HIS A 250 16.48 2.06 -13.43
CA HIS A 250 17.76 1.34 -13.43
C HIS A 250 18.65 1.86 -12.28
N LEU A 251 19.06 0.94 -11.42
CA LEU A 251 19.91 1.15 -10.26
C LEU A 251 21.32 0.67 -10.61
N LYS A 252 22.20 1.61 -10.96
CA LYS A 252 23.59 1.31 -11.37
C LYS A 252 24.37 0.61 -10.24
N ASP A 253 24.20 1.11 -9.02
CA ASP A 253 24.84 0.61 -7.80
C ASP A 253 23.80 0.07 -6.81
N TRP A 254 24.27 -0.51 -5.71
CA TRP A 254 23.41 -0.96 -4.62
C TRP A 254 22.64 0.20 -4.00
N HIS A 255 21.34 0.01 -3.82
CA HIS A 255 20.48 0.93 -3.08
C HIS A 255 19.84 0.17 -1.91
N GLU A 256 19.85 0.76 -0.73
CA GLU A 256 19.02 0.27 0.38
C GLU A 256 17.55 0.52 0.06
N VAL A 257 16.75 -0.51 0.28
CA VAL A 257 15.32 -0.54 0.04
C VAL A 257 14.61 -0.26 1.36
N LEU A 258 13.87 0.84 1.41
CA LEU A 258 13.04 1.21 2.55
C LEU A 258 11.58 1.31 2.10
N ARG A 259 10.66 0.78 2.89
CA ARG A 259 9.23 0.97 2.67
C ARG A 259 8.74 2.25 3.36
N ASN A 260 7.75 2.91 2.76
CA ASN A 260 7.03 4.01 3.38
C ASN A 260 6.42 3.61 4.73
N GLN A 261 5.91 4.60 5.47
CA GLN A 261 5.26 4.37 6.76
C GLN A 261 3.73 4.22 6.62
N GLU A 262 3.17 3.85 5.48
CA GLU A 262 1.71 3.68 5.40
C GLU A 262 1.20 2.65 6.42
N LYS A 263 -0.01 2.84 6.92
CA LYS A 263 -0.67 1.77 7.64
C LYS A 263 -1.05 0.71 6.62
N THR A 264 -0.43 -0.46 6.71
CA THR A 264 -1.12 -1.66 6.24
C THR A 264 -2.37 -1.77 7.09
N SER A 265 -3.54 -1.59 6.47
CA SER A 265 -4.81 -1.75 7.15
C SER A 265 -4.74 -3.07 7.92
N ASN A 266 -5.11 -3.04 9.20
CA ASN A 266 -5.38 -4.27 9.92
C ASN A 266 -6.62 -4.86 9.25
N VAL A 267 -6.38 -5.60 8.18
CA VAL A 267 -7.26 -6.65 7.70
C VAL A 267 -7.71 -7.35 8.99
N LEU A 268 -9.01 -7.36 9.30
CA LEU A 268 -9.47 -8.15 10.45
C LEU A 268 -8.83 -9.52 10.28
N LYS A 269 -8.32 -10.12 11.36
CA LYS A 269 -7.60 -11.41 11.25
C LYS A 269 -8.40 -12.33 10.32
N HIS A 270 -7.80 -12.67 9.17
CA HIS A 270 -8.36 -13.57 8.15
C HIS A 270 -9.41 -13.00 7.15
N THR A 271 -9.58 -11.69 7.00
CA THR A 271 -10.53 -11.10 6.03
C THR A 271 -9.88 -10.22 4.99
N ASN A 272 -9.33 -10.77 3.89
CA ASN A 272 -8.78 -9.92 2.81
C ASN A 272 -9.80 -8.88 2.32
N TRP A 273 -9.65 -7.64 2.76
CA TRP A 273 -10.40 -6.48 2.31
C TRP A 273 -9.38 -5.37 2.08
N MET A 274 -9.44 -4.82 0.85
CA MET A 274 -8.52 -3.91 0.17
C MET A 274 -7.31 -4.57 -0.52
N ASP A 275 -7.46 -4.70 -1.85
CA ASP A 275 -6.49 -4.33 -2.89
C ASP A 275 -7.31 -3.78 -4.06
#